data_AF-A0A7C4D2I0-F1
#
_entry.id   AF-A0A7C4D2I0-F1
#
_cell.length_a   1.000
_cell.length_b   1.000
_cell.length_c   1.000
_cell.angle_alpha   90.00
_cell.angle_beta   90.00
_cell.angle_gamma   90.00
#
_symmetry.space_group_name_H-M   'P 1'
#
loop_
_entity.id
_entity.type
_entity.pdbx_description
1 polymer ?
#
loop_
_entity_poly.entity_id
_entity_poly.type
_entity_poly.pdbx_seq_one_letter_code
_entity_poly.pdbx_strand_id
1 'polypeptide(L)'
;MSVVRSIPQAFKPKEYEKEILEFWEKNRVYELLREKSRGREKFYFLDGPPYASSGVPHVGTLWNKVLKDAVIRFWRFRGYRVHDQPGYDCHGLPIEVQVEKKLGFKTKKDIESYGVEKFIEECRSFVLSNVRSMSSYFKEFGVSMDWENPYLTLNKDYIEGAWWFVKKAEEKGLLDYGVKVVHWCPRCETSLADYEVTEYVELEDPSIYVKFPLLNEEKKYLLIWTTTPWTIPANTFVMVNPDLEYVWVDIGGEQLLLAASRLEEVMREAGVQNYRVAGTLKGEELEGLKYVHPLSEEVLAQKGERGIHTVVLSREFVSASEGTGLVHGAPGHGEEDYVVGSRYGAPVLVLVDEKGAMTEEAGVYAGIPAREASARIVETLRKKGLLFHAGSIRHRYPVCWRCKTPLLLRATRQWFIRVTRLKEEMLREAERVKWIPPWAGYARFKNWLEGLRDWIISRQRYWGIPAPIWVCGSCGHRLVVSSVKELEELSGAKIELQDLHRPWVDRIVLKCPKCGGQMQRVPDVLDVWLDSGISFFASLG
;
A
#
# COMPACT_ATOMS: atom_id res chain seq x y z
N MET A 1 44.42 -6.59 40.78
CA MET A 1 45.60 -7.03 40.02
C MET A 1 45.12 -7.88 38.85
N SER A 2 45.33 -7.45 37.61
CA SER A 2 45.05 -8.27 36.43
C SER A 2 46.10 -9.35 36.34
N VAL A 3 45.72 -10.61 36.57
CA VAL A 3 46.61 -11.76 36.43
C VAL A 3 46.82 -12.01 34.94
N VAL A 4 48.05 -11.89 34.45
CA VAL A 4 48.40 -12.33 33.10
C VAL A 4 48.31 -13.86 33.09
N ARG A 5 47.34 -14.40 32.35
CA ARG A 5 47.11 -15.85 32.22
C ARG A 5 47.74 -16.37 30.93
N SER A 6 48.11 -17.65 30.90
CA SER A 6 48.46 -18.33 29.65
C SER A 6 47.22 -18.41 28.74
N ILE A 7 47.41 -18.19 27.44
CA ILE A 7 46.34 -18.33 26.44
C ILE A 7 46.09 -19.83 26.22
N PRO A 8 44.87 -20.36 26.46
CA PRO A 8 44.57 -21.76 26.21
C PRO A 8 44.71 -22.11 24.72
N GLN A 9 45.16 -23.33 24.40
CA GLN A 9 45.33 -23.77 23.02
C GLN A 9 43.99 -23.94 22.26
N ALA A 10 42.88 -24.17 22.98
CA ALA A 10 41.56 -24.34 22.39
C ALA A 10 40.70 -23.08 22.58
N PHE A 11 40.18 -22.53 21.48
CA PHE A 11 39.21 -21.43 21.53
C PHE A 11 37.80 -21.98 21.80
N LYS A 12 37.26 -21.66 22.98
CA LYS A 12 35.92 -22.05 23.42
C LYS A 12 34.98 -20.84 23.45
N PRO A 13 34.40 -20.44 22.31
CA PRO A 13 33.66 -19.18 22.18
C PRO A 13 32.54 -19.01 23.20
N LYS A 14 31.73 -20.06 23.43
CA LYS A 14 30.60 -20.00 24.39
C LYS A 14 31.02 -19.71 25.84
N GLU A 15 32.19 -20.20 26.25
CA GLU A 15 32.71 -19.93 27.60
C GLU A 15 33.25 -18.48 27.67
N TYR A 16 34.01 -18.05 26.65
CA TYR A 16 34.63 -16.72 26.63
C TYR A 16 33.65 -15.57 26.38
N GLU A 17 32.68 -15.74 25.48
CA GLU A 17 31.65 -14.73 25.21
C GLU A 17 30.88 -14.41 26.48
N LYS A 18 30.49 -15.46 27.23
CA LYS A 18 29.83 -15.30 28.53
C LYS A 18 30.70 -14.53 29.54
N GLU A 19 31.96 -14.93 29.71
CA GLU A 19 32.90 -14.23 30.61
C GLU A 19 33.09 -12.76 30.22
N ILE A 20 33.17 -12.46 28.91
CA ILE A 20 33.34 -11.10 28.39
C ILE A 20 32.08 -10.24 28.61
N LEU A 21 30.89 -10.79 28.35
CA LEU A 21 29.62 -10.09 28.58
C LEU A 21 29.42 -9.77 30.06
N GLU A 22 29.66 -10.73 30.96
CA GLU A 22 29.63 -10.53 32.41
C GLU A 22 30.66 -9.47 32.85
N PHE A 23 31.85 -9.47 32.25
CA PHE A 23 32.85 -8.44 32.49
C PHE A 23 32.37 -7.05 32.04
N TRP A 24 31.77 -6.92 30.85
CA TRP A 24 31.25 -5.64 30.37
C TRP A 24 30.14 -5.09 31.25
N GLU A 25 29.22 -5.94 31.69
CA GLU A 25 28.12 -5.58 32.59
C GLU A 25 28.64 -5.15 33.95
N LYS A 26 29.44 -6.00 34.61
CA LYS A 26 29.98 -5.71 35.96
C LYS A 26 30.80 -4.42 36.02
N ASN A 27 31.53 -4.11 34.95
CA ASN A 27 32.38 -2.92 34.86
C ASN A 27 31.70 -1.73 34.18
N ARG A 28 30.41 -1.83 33.84
CA ARG A 28 29.64 -0.74 33.20
C ARG A 28 30.37 -0.16 31.98
N VAL A 29 30.92 -1.05 31.15
CA VAL A 29 31.83 -0.69 30.07
C VAL A 29 31.15 0.22 29.06
N TYR A 30 29.87 -0.02 28.78
CA TYR A 30 29.09 0.81 27.87
C TYR A 30 28.98 2.26 28.37
N GLU A 31 28.65 2.47 29.65
CA GLU A 31 28.53 3.81 30.21
C GLU A 31 29.89 4.52 30.27
N LEU A 32 30.96 3.80 30.63
CA LEU A 32 32.32 4.34 30.62
C LEU A 32 32.74 4.80 29.21
N LEU A 33 32.35 4.06 28.16
CA LEU A 33 32.60 4.47 26.76
C LEU A 33 31.87 5.77 26.41
N ARG A 34 30.61 5.92 26.84
CA ARG A 34 29.84 7.17 26.62
C ARG A 34 30.42 8.34 27.41
N GLU A 35 30.86 8.12 28.64
CA GLU A 35 31.48 9.16 29.45
C GLU A 35 32.80 9.62 28.87
N LYS A 36 33.68 8.69 28.46
CA LYS A 36 34.97 9.01 27.83
C LYS A 36 34.86 9.70 26.47
N SER A 37 33.70 9.60 25.82
CA SER A 37 33.42 10.28 24.55
C SER A 37 32.75 11.65 24.73
N ARG A 38 32.46 12.08 25.96
CA ARG A 38 31.98 13.45 26.21
C ARG A 38 33.00 14.48 25.69
N GLY A 39 32.49 15.52 25.02
CA GLY A 39 33.31 16.57 24.39
C GLY A 39 33.95 16.20 23.05
N ARG A 40 33.82 14.95 22.57
CA ARG A 40 34.31 14.56 21.24
C ARG A 40 33.34 14.95 20.12
N GLU A 41 33.84 14.92 18.89
CA GLU A 41 33.04 15.17 17.68
C GLU A 41 31.87 14.17 17.59
N LYS A 42 30.67 14.67 17.28
CA LYS A 42 29.46 13.84 17.24
C LYS A 42 29.40 13.04 15.95
N PHE A 43 29.01 11.78 16.05
CA PHE A 43 28.63 10.96 14.90
C PHE A 43 27.19 10.47 15.11
N TYR A 44 26.27 10.90 14.26
CA TYR A 44 24.87 10.48 14.35
C TYR A 44 24.68 9.16 13.60
N PHE A 45 24.36 8.09 14.33
CA PHE A 45 23.97 6.83 13.75
C PHE A 45 22.47 6.60 14.01
N LEU A 46 21.69 6.56 12.95
CA LEU A 46 20.28 6.21 13.02
C LEU A 46 20.11 4.70 12.84
N ASP A 47 19.63 4.03 13.89
CA ASP A 47 19.25 2.63 13.79
C ASP A 47 17.90 2.50 13.09
N GLY A 48 17.86 1.90 11.89
CA GLY A 48 16.60 1.52 11.27
C GLY A 48 15.83 0.54 12.17
N PRO A 49 14.59 0.86 12.59
CA PRO A 49 13.91 0.14 13.66
C PRO A 49 13.38 -1.22 13.17
N PRO A 50 13.79 -2.36 13.74
CA PRO A 50 13.18 -3.64 13.43
C PRO A 50 11.72 -3.70 13.91
N TYR A 51 10.89 -4.43 13.17
CA TYR A 51 9.53 -4.76 13.59
C TYR A 51 9.51 -5.63 14.85
N ALA A 52 8.76 -5.20 15.85
CA ALA A 52 8.52 -5.95 17.08
C ALA A 52 7.36 -6.97 16.94
N SER A 53 7.21 -7.59 15.76
CA SER A 53 6.15 -8.58 15.48
C SER A 53 6.51 -10.02 15.91
N SER A 54 7.75 -10.27 16.32
CA SER A 54 8.25 -11.53 16.86
C SER A 54 9.27 -11.24 17.96
N GLY A 55 9.23 -11.98 19.07
CA GLY A 55 10.22 -11.86 20.14
C GLY A 55 11.59 -12.40 19.77
N VAL A 56 11.66 -13.35 18.84
CA VAL A 56 12.93 -13.92 18.36
C VAL A 56 13.32 -13.25 17.04
N PRO A 57 14.46 -12.56 16.96
CA PRO A 57 14.95 -11.99 15.71
C PRO A 57 15.43 -13.10 14.77
N HIS A 58 15.08 -13.00 13.49
CA HIS A 58 15.63 -13.91 12.49
C HIS A 58 17.10 -13.58 12.19
N VAL A 59 17.81 -14.53 11.58
CA VAL A 59 19.26 -14.41 11.28
C VAL A 59 19.59 -13.16 10.47
N GLY A 60 18.72 -12.73 9.56
CA GLY A 60 18.88 -11.49 8.80
C GLY A 60 18.86 -10.23 9.67
N THR A 61 17.96 -10.14 10.66
CA THR A 61 17.94 -9.04 11.63
C THR A 61 19.20 -9.02 12.49
N LEU A 62 19.64 -10.19 12.96
CA LEU A 62 20.87 -10.33 13.73
C LEU A 62 22.09 -9.91 12.90
N TRP A 63 22.18 -10.39 11.66
CA TRP A 63 23.24 -10.00 10.73
C TRP A 63 23.29 -8.48 10.50
N ASN A 64 22.12 -7.85 10.29
CA ASN A 64 22.03 -6.40 10.18
C ASN A 64 22.56 -5.69 11.44
N LYS A 65 22.18 -6.14 12.63
CA LYS A 65 22.61 -5.54 13.90
C LYS A 65 24.10 -5.68 14.17
N VAL A 66 24.70 -6.84 13.86
CA VAL A 66 26.15 -7.07 13.99
C VAL A 66 26.93 -6.16 13.03
N LEU A 67 26.45 -5.96 11.79
CA LEU A 67 27.07 -5.02 10.85
C LEU A 67 27.01 -3.57 11.37
N LYS A 68 25.87 -3.16 11.92
CA LYS A 68 25.69 -1.83 12.53
C LYS A 68 26.64 -1.64 13.72
N ASP A 69 26.78 -2.65 14.58
CA ASP A 69 27.70 -2.64 15.72
C ASP A 69 29.15 -2.42 15.29
N ALA A 70 29.61 -3.12 14.23
CA ALA A 70 30.95 -2.94 13.70
C ALA A 70 31.21 -1.49 13.26
N VAL A 71 30.24 -0.85 12.59
CA VAL A 71 30.33 0.56 12.17
C VAL A 71 30.35 1.50 13.38
N ILE A 72 29.46 1.28 14.36
CA ILE A 72 29.41 2.08 15.59
C ILE A 72 30.74 2.00 16.34
N ARG A 73 31.28 0.80 16.53
CA ARG A 73 32.58 0.58 17.19
C ARG A 73 33.70 1.23 16.42
N PHE A 74 33.73 1.11 15.10
CA PHE A 74 34.71 1.79 14.25
C PHE A 74 34.73 3.30 14.51
N TRP A 75 33.57 3.97 14.48
CA TRP A 75 33.50 5.42 14.72
C TRP A 75 33.85 5.82 16.16
N ARG A 76 33.47 5.01 17.16
CA ARG A 76 33.92 5.22 18.54
C ARG A 76 35.45 5.14 18.66
N PHE A 77 36.09 4.15 18.03
CA PHE A 77 37.54 4.00 18.03
C PHE A 77 38.26 5.09 17.24
N ARG A 78 37.61 5.66 16.22
CA ARG A 78 38.07 6.86 15.52
C ARG A 78 37.99 8.14 16.36
N GLY A 79 37.45 8.06 17.58
CA GLY A 79 37.39 9.18 18.50
C GLY A 79 36.06 9.93 18.47
N TYR A 80 35.00 9.41 17.86
CA TYR A 80 33.71 10.10 17.82
C TYR A 80 32.84 9.75 19.03
N ARG A 81 31.98 10.71 19.41
CA ARG A 81 30.82 10.47 20.26
C ARG A 81 29.68 10.01 19.38
N VAL A 82 29.50 8.70 19.28
CA VAL A 82 28.44 8.08 18.49
C VAL A 82 27.10 8.20 19.23
N HIS A 83 26.07 8.67 18.55
CA HIS A 83 24.67 8.50 18.97
C HIS A 83 24.18 7.17 18.42
N ASP A 84 23.87 6.22 19.30
CA ASP A 84 23.69 4.80 19.04
C ASP A 84 22.38 4.28 19.66
N GLN A 85 21.34 5.11 19.62
CA GLN A 85 20.04 4.78 20.16
C GLN A 85 19.37 3.70 19.29
N PRO A 86 18.99 2.55 19.86
CA PRO A 86 18.25 1.53 19.13
C PRO A 86 16.79 1.94 18.95
N GLY A 87 16.17 1.46 17.87
CA GLY A 87 14.77 1.71 17.56
C GLY A 87 13.91 0.46 17.53
N TYR A 88 12.59 0.62 17.67
CA TYR A 88 11.62 -0.43 17.38
C TYR A 88 10.40 0.10 16.66
N ASP A 89 10.00 -0.62 15.61
CA ASP A 89 8.75 -0.39 14.89
C ASP A 89 7.66 -1.21 15.58
N CYS A 90 6.71 -0.49 16.15
CA CYS A 90 5.78 -0.96 17.17
C CYS A 90 4.34 -0.98 16.67
N HIS A 91 4.08 -0.62 15.41
CA HIS A 91 2.74 -0.43 14.88
C HIS A 91 2.44 -1.30 13.67
N GLY A 92 1.20 -1.19 13.22
CA GLY A 92 0.78 -1.68 11.92
C GLY A 92 0.29 -3.11 11.92
N LEU A 93 -0.16 -3.51 10.73
CA LEU A 93 -0.85 -4.76 10.49
C LEU A 93 -0.06 -6.04 10.86
N PRO A 94 1.28 -6.12 10.79
CA PRO A 94 2.00 -7.32 11.22
C PRO A 94 1.72 -7.69 12.69
N ILE A 95 1.61 -6.68 13.55
CA ILE A 95 1.31 -6.88 14.98
C ILE A 95 -0.15 -7.25 15.17
N GLU A 96 -1.07 -6.51 14.53
CA GLU A 96 -2.50 -6.83 14.60
C GLU A 96 -2.77 -8.28 14.18
N VAL A 97 -2.16 -8.76 13.10
CA VAL A 97 -2.34 -10.15 12.63
C VAL A 97 -1.82 -11.18 13.64
N GLN A 98 -0.73 -10.91 14.35
CA GLN A 98 -0.24 -11.84 15.38
C GLN A 98 -1.17 -11.87 16.60
N VAL A 99 -1.71 -10.72 16.99
CA VAL A 99 -2.69 -10.61 18.07
C VAL A 99 -4.03 -11.25 17.66
N GLU A 100 -4.51 -11.00 16.44
CA GLU A 100 -5.67 -11.68 15.86
C GLU A 100 -5.50 -13.21 15.92
N LYS A 101 -4.34 -13.73 15.50
CA LYS A 101 -4.03 -15.18 15.59
C LYS A 101 -4.03 -15.68 17.03
N LYS A 102 -3.41 -14.95 17.95
CA LYS A 102 -3.39 -15.28 19.39
C LYS A 102 -4.81 -15.35 19.97
N LEU A 103 -5.70 -14.46 19.54
CA LEU A 103 -7.09 -14.36 20.00
C LEU A 103 -8.08 -15.21 19.18
N GLY A 104 -7.63 -15.83 18.08
CA GLY A 104 -8.48 -16.62 17.18
C GLY A 104 -9.42 -15.79 16.28
N PHE A 105 -9.15 -14.50 16.10
CA PHE A 105 -9.98 -13.60 15.29
C PHE A 105 -9.76 -13.82 13.79
N LYS A 106 -10.85 -13.71 13.01
CA LYS A 106 -10.84 -13.92 11.57
C LYS A 106 -11.26 -12.68 10.79
N THR A 107 -12.06 -11.81 11.40
CA THR A 107 -12.66 -10.64 10.77
C THR A 107 -12.53 -9.40 11.65
N LYS A 108 -12.68 -8.20 11.06
CA LYS A 108 -12.71 -6.95 11.83
C LYS A 108 -13.84 -6.90 12.86
N LYS A 109 -14.98 -7.51 12.55
CA LYS A 109 -16.13 -7.59 13.48
C LYS A 109 -15.77 -8.30 14.78
N ASP A 110 -14.83 -9.25 14.76
CA ASP A 110 -14.37 -9.92 15.98
C ASP A 110 -13.65 -8.93 16.90
N ILE A 111 -12.82 -8.04 16.34
CA ILE A 111 -12.12 -6.96 17.07
C ILE A 111 -13.13 -5.97 17.65
N GLU A 112 -14.09 -5.54 16.85
CA GLU A 112 -15.13 -4.59 17.28
C GLU A 112 -16.00 -5.17 18.40
N SER A 113 -16.35 -6.45 18.30
CA SER A 113 -17.12 -7.17 19.33
C SER A 113 -16.31 -7.42 20.61
N TYR A 114 -15.01 -7.68 20.48
CA TYR A 114 -14.10 -7.81 21.63
C TYR A 114 -13.89 -6.48 22.35
N GLY A 115 -13.92 -5.39 21.58
CA GLY A 115 -13.68 -4.02 22.01
C GLY A 115 -12.32 -3.52 21.55
N VAL A 116 -12.31 -2.42 20.81
CA VAL A 116 -11.08 -1.80 20.24
C VAL A 116 -10.07 -1.48 21.34
N GLU A 117 -10.53 -0.96 22.48
CA GLU A 117 -9.65 -0.63 23.62
C GLU A 117 -8.83 -1.84 24.10
N LYS A 118 -9.50 -2.96 24.38
CA LYS A 118 -8.84 -4.20 24.82
C LYS A 118 -7.89 -4.75 23.76
N PHE A 119 -8.28 -4.68 22.49
CA PHE A 119 -7.42 -5.13 21.38
C PHE A 119 -6.14 -4.30 21.29
N ILE A 120 -6.23 -2.99 21.47
CA ILE A 120 -5.09 -2.07 21.44
C ILE A 120 -4.16 -2.31 22.64
N GLU A 121 -4.71 -2.58 23.82
CA GLU A 121 -3.92 -2.98 24.99
C GLU A 121 -3.18 -4.31 24.78
N GLU A 122 -3.82 -5.30 24.15
CA GLU A 122 -3.17 -6.56 23.78
C GLU A 122 -2.04 -6.35 22.77
N CYS A 123 -2.24 -5.49 21.76
CA CYS A 123 -1.19 -5.11 20.80
C CYS A 123 0.01 -4.47 21.49
N ARG A 124 -0.24 -3.52 22.41
CA ARG A 124 0.80 -2.87 23.20
C ARG A 124 1.58 -3.88 24.05
N SER A 125 0.88 -4.73 24.80
CA SER A 125 1.50 -5.73 25.68
C SER A 125 2.37 -6.70 24.89
N PHE A 126 1.84 -7.19 23.75
CA PHE A 126 2.57 -8.05 22.83
C PHE A 126 3.86 -7.39 22.32
N VAL A 127 3.77 -6.16 21.81
CA VAL A 127 4.92 -5.43 21.27
C VAL A 127 5.98 -5.18 22.34
N LEU A 128 5.60 -4.69 23.52
CA LEU A 128 6.56 -4.43 24.61
C LEU A 128 7.26 -5.71 25.07
N SER A 129 6.56 -6.85 25.06
CA SER A 129 7.19 -8.15 25.36
C SER A 129 8.23 -8.55 24.31
N ASN A 130 7.93 -8.32 23.03
CA ASN A 130 8.84 -8.62 21.93
C ASN A 130 10.05 -7.69 21.91
N VAL A 131 9.86 -6.39 22.17
CA VAL A 131 10.96 -5.41 22.30
C VAL A 131 11.95 -5.87 23.37
N ARG A 132 11.47 -6.29 24.55
CA ARG A 132 12.34 -6.82 25.63
C ARG A 132 13.09 -8.08 25.18
N SER A 133 12.40 -9.02 24.56
CA SER A 133 13.01 -10.27 24.08
C SER A 133 14.08 -10.01 23.02
N MET A 134 13.77 -9.21 22.00
CA MET A 134 14.71 -8.85 20.94
C MET A 134 15.92 -8.09 21.48
N SER A 135 15.71 -7.14 22.40
CA SER A 135 16.81 -6.43 23.07
C SER A 135 17.77 -7.40 23.77
N SER A 136 17.23 -8.43 24.44
CA SER A 136 18.05 -9.46 25.08
C SER A 136 18.92 -10.21 24.07
N TYR A 137 18.33 -10.63 22.93
CA TYR A 137 19.10 -11.29 21.87
C TYR A 137 20.20 -10.37 21.32
N PHE A 138 19.92 -9.10 21.07
CA PHE A 138 20.95 -8.20 20.55
C PHE A 138 22.08 -7.94 21.57
N LYS A 139 21.74 -7.85 22.86
CA LYS A 139 22.73 -7.79 23.96
C LYS A 139 23.60 -9.06 23.99
N GLU A 140 23.00 -10.24 23.85
CA GLU A 140 23.71 -11.54 23.84
C GLU A 140 24.66 -11.67 22.63
N PHE A 141 24.30 -11.10 21.47
CA PHE A 141 25.17 -11.00 20.31
C PHE A 141 26.24 -9.89 20.42
N GLY A 142 26.37 -9.25 21.59
CA GLY A 142 27.41 -8.27 21.88
C GLY A 142 27.22 -6.91 21.21
N VAL A 143 26.02 -6.61 20.71
CA VAL A 143 25.72 -5.33 20.05
C VAL A 143 25.74 -4.22 21.09
N SER A 144 26.58 -3.21 20.86
CA SER A 144 26.84 -2.13 21.81
C SER A 144 26.05 -0.87 21.43
N MET A 145 24.78 -0.82 21.83
CA MET A 145 23.84 0.30 21.65
C MET A 145 23.19 0.69 22.98
N ASP A 146 22.48 1.82 23.03
CA ASP A 146 21.74 2.29 24.22
C ASP A 146 20.43 1.51 24.45
N TRP A 147 20.55 0.24 24.81
CA TRP A 147 19.41 -0.64 25.03
C TRP A 147 18.51 -0.26 26.21
N GLU A 148 18.95 0.66 27.07
CA GLU A 148 18.15 1.17 28.18
C GLU A 148 17.21 2.30 27.74
N ASN A 149 17.51 2.98 26.64
CA ASN A 149 16.72 4.10 26.13
C ASN A 149 16.35 3.92 24.64
N PRO A 150 15.74 2.80 24.23
CA PRO A 150 15.30 2.62 22.85
C PRO A 150 14.22 3.65 22.51
N TYR A 151 14.26 4.20 21.29
CA TYR A 151 13.10 4.93 20.80
C TYR A 151 12.05 3.92 20.32
N LEU A 152 10.80 4.14 20.69
CA LEU A 152 9.66 3.32 20.30
C LEU A 152 8.69 4.18 19.53
N THR A 153 8.25 3.71 18.36
CA THR A 153 7.24 4.40 17.54
C THR A 153 5.91 4.61 18.28
N LEU A 154 5.62 3.79 19.31
CA LEU A 154 4.43 3.91 20.17
C LEU A 154 4.51 4.99 21.25
N ASN A 155 5.69 5.58 21.48
CA ASN A 155 5.86 6.60 22.51
C ASN A 155 5.16 7.90 22.11
N LYS A 156 4.66 8.62 23.12
CA LYS A 156 3.90 9.86 22.94
C LYS A 156 4.63 10.90 22.08
N ASP A 157 5.89 11.19 22.41
CA ASP A 157 6.68 12.19 21.69
C ASP A 157 6.91 11.79 20.23
N TYR A 158 7.06 10.49 19.96
CA TYR A 158 7.21 9.96 18.61
C TYR A 158 5.92 10.12 17.79
N ILE A 159 4.76 9.86 18.40
CA ILE A 159 3.43 10.10 17.82
C ILE A 159 3.25 11.58 17.47
N GLU A 160 3.64 12.48 18.37
CA GLU A 160 3.60 13.92 18.10
C GLU A 160 4.56 14.32 16.96
N GLY A 161 5.72 13.68 16.85
CA GLY A 161 6.62 13.83 15.70
C GLY A 161 5.95 13.47 14.36
N ALA A 162 5.16 12.39 14.33
CA ALA A 162 4.36 12.04 13.16
C ALA A 162 3.25 13.06 12.90
N TRP A 163 2.58 13.55 13.94
CA TRP A 163 1.55 14.55 13.80
C TRP A 163 2.09 15.86 13.23
N TRP A 164 3.24 16.29 13.73
CA TRP A 164 3.98 17.43 13.20
C TRP A 164 4.33 17.23 11.72
N PHE A 165 4.77 16.04 11.30
CA PHE A 165 5.04 15.75 9.90
C PHE A 165 3.81 15.94 9.01
N VAL A 166 2.65 15.41 9.41
CA VAL A 166 1.39 15.59 8.66
C VAL A 166 0.97 17.06 8.63
N LYS A 167 1.13 17.80 9.73
CA LYS A 167 0.90 19.25 9.77
C LYS A 167 1.79 19.98 8.77
N LYS A 168 3.08 19.65 8.71
CA LYS A 168 4.01 20.27 7.75
C LYS A 168 3.66 19.95 6.30
N ALA A 169 3.14 18.76 6.03
CA ALA A 169 2.61 18.42 4.71
C ALA A 169 1.36 19.26 4.35
N GLU A 170 0.45 19.49 5.30
CA GLU A 170 -0.71 20.38 5.13
C GLU A 170 -0.29 21.83 4.89
N GLU A 171 0.62 22.37 5.70
CA GLU A 171 1.12 23.75 5.57
C GLU A 171 1.81 24.00 4.22
N LYS A 172 2.46 22.97 3.66
CA LYS A 172 3.05 23.01 2.31
C LYS A 172 2.05 22.74 1.17
N GLY A 173 0.77 22.50 1.47
CA GLY A 173 -0.26 22.17 0.48
C GLY A 173 0.01 20.84 -0.25
N LEU A 174 0.68 19.90 0.43
CA LEU A 174 1.01 18.58 -0.09
C LEU A 174 0.02 17.51 0.38
N LEU A 175 -0.60 17.67 1.55
CA LEU A 175 -1.61 16.76 2.06
C LEU A 175 -2.92 16.94 1.28
N ASP A 176 -3.48 15.83 0.80
CA ASP A 176 -4.69 15.85 0.02
C ASP A 176 -5.60 14.65 0.35
N TYR A 177 -6.88 14.78 0.01
CA TYR A 177 -7.91 13.77 0.22
C TYR A 177 -8.70 13.57 -1.06
N GLY A 178 -8.53 12.41 -1.68
CA GLY A 178 -9.07 12.13 -3.00
C GLY A 178 -9.20 10.65 -3.28
N VAL A 179 -9.78 10.34 -4.44
CA VAL A 179 -9.93 8.96 -4.90
C VAL A 179 -8.59 8.50 -5.48
N LYS A 180 -8.10 7.37 -4.98
CA LYS A 180 -6.95 6.65 -5.54
C LYS A 180 -7.37 5.20 -5.78
N VAL A 181 -6.97 4.65 -6.92
CA VAL A 181 -7.06 3.20 -7.16
C VAL A 181 -5.88 2.56 -6.45
N VAL A 182 -6.16 1.65 -5.54
CA VAL A 182 -5.14 1.04 -4.69
C VAL A 182 -5.27 -0.47 -4.73
N HIS A 183 -4.15 -1.13 -4.46
CA HIS A 183 -4.21 -2.53 -4.05
C HIS A 183 -4.91 -2.65 -2.70
N TRP A 184 -5.99 -3.41 -2.68
CA TRP A 184 -6.85 -3.63 -1.54
C TRP A 184 -6.81 -5.10 -1.15
N CYS A 185 -6.57 -5.37 0.14
CA CYS A 185 -6.70 -6.72 0.66
C CYS A 185 -8.11 -6.92 1.22
N PRO A 186 -8.97 -7.73 0.59
CA PRO A 186 -10.35 -7.93 1.05
C PRO A 186 -10.44 -8.64 2.40
N ARG A 187 -9.42 -9.45 2.74
CA ARG A 187 -9.35 -10.15 4.05
C ARG A 187 -8.90 -9.23 5.18
N CYS A 188 -8.02 -8.28 4.91
CA CYS A 188 -7.56 -7.31 5.91
C CYS A 188 -8.39 -6.00 5.87
N GLU A 189 -9.25 -5.86 4.87
CA GLU A 189 -10.10 -4.69 4.60
C GLU A 189 -9.29 -3.37 4.70
N THR A 190 -8.16 -3.33 3.99
CA THR A 190 -7.26 -2.15 3.99
C THR A 190 -6.51 -2.04 2.66
N SER A 191 -6.14 -0.80 2.33
CA SER A 191 -5.19 -0.49 1.26
C SER A 191 -3.77 -0.98 1.61
N LEU A 192 -3.02 -1.31 0.57
CA LEU A 192 -1.58 -1.57 0.59
C LEU A 192 -0.89 -0.52 -0.27
N ALA A 193 0.28 -0.05 0.16
CA ALA A 193 1.15 0.77 -0.68
C ALA A 193 1.85 -0.08 -1.76
N ASP A 194 2.28 0.56 -2.85
CA ASP A 194 2.94 -0.13 -3.98
C ASP A 194 4.16 -0.94 -3.56
N TYR A 195 4.97 -0.43 -2.63
CA TYR A 195 6.12 -1.15 -2.09
C TYR A 195 5.75 -2.28 -1.11
N GLU A 196 4.50 -2.39 -0.67
CA GLU A 196 4.00 -3.55 0.08
C GLU A 196 3.53 -4.69 -0.86
N VAL A 197 3.41 -4.43 -2.17
CA VAL A 197 2.99 -5.41 -3.18
C VAL A 197 4.20 -6.02 -3.86
N THR A 198 4.95 -6.80 -3.07
CA THR A 198 6.19 -7.45 -3.52
C THR A 198 6.01 -8.95 -3.78
N GLU A 199 4.95 -9.54 -3.25
CA GLU A 199 4.69 -10.96 -3.35
C GLU A 199 3.68 -11.28 -4.44
N TYR A 200 4.04 -12.26 -5.25
CA TYR A 200 3.22 -12.75 -6.34
C TYR A 200 3.21 -14.27 -6.31
N VAL A 201 2.07 -14.84 -6.66
CA VAL A 201 1.93 -16.28 -6.85
C VAL A 201 1.42 -16.53 -8.26
N GLU A 202 1.75 -17.69 -8.83
CA GLU A 202 1.13 -18.11 -10.08
C GLU A 202 -0.32 -18.49 -9.80
N LEU A 203 -1.25 -17.81 -10.47
CA LEU A 203 -2.67 -18.13 -10.45
C LEU A 203 -3.12 -18.46 -11.87
N GLU A 204 -4.12 -19.33 -11.94
CA GLU A 204 -4.86 -19.57 -13.16
C GLU A 204 -6.13 -18.71 -13.12
N ASP A 205 -6.23 -17.76 -14.05
CA ASP A 205 -7.34 -16.84 -14.18
C ASP A 205 -8.08 -17.05 -15.51
N PRO A 206 -9.39 -16.69 -15.59
CA PRO A 206 -10.10 -16.68 -16.86
C PRO A 206 -9.38 -15.79 -17.88
N SER A 207 -9.40 -16.18 -19.15
CA SER A 207 -8.96 -15.34 -20.27
C SER A 207 -10.11 -15.32 -21.27
N ILE A 208 -10.84 -14.22 -21.36
CA ILE A 208 -12.10 -14.17 -22.12
C ILE A 208 -12.09 -13.07 -23.16
N TYR A 209 -12.75 -13.35 -24.28
CA TYR A 209 -13.05 -12.41 -25.34
C TYR A 209 -14.55 -12.09 -25.32
N VAL A 210 -14.89 -10.81 -25.20
CA VAL A 210 -16.25 -10.33 -24.99
C VAL A 210 -16.64 -9.35 -26.07
N LYS A 211 -17.82 -9.57 -26.65
CA LYS A 211 -18.44 -8.71 -27.65
C LYS A 211 -19.19 -7.58 -26.96
N PHE A 212 -18.80 -6.35 -27.25
CA PHE A 212 -19.49 -5.14 -26.81
C PHE A 212 -20.30 -4.59 -28.01
N PRO A 213 -21.64 -4.71 -28.00
CA PRO A 213 -22.47 -4.30 -29.14
C PRO A 213 -22.36 -2.81 -29.42
N LEU A 214 -22.20 -2.42 -30.68
CA LEU A 214 -22.25 -1.01 -31.05
C LEU A 214 -23.67 -0.44 -30.91
N LEU A 215 -23.76 0.83 -30.48
CA LEU A 215 -25.05 1.50 -30.35
C LEU A 215 -25.64 1.75 -31.74
N ASN A 216 -26.90 1.34 -31.95
CA ASN A 216 -27.65 1.48 -33.21
C ASN A 216 -27.06 0.74 -34.42
N GLU A 217 -26.18 -0.24 -34.22
CA GLU A 217 -25.55 -1.01 -35.28
C GLU A 217 -25.77 -2.50 -35.01
N GLU A 218 -26.57 -3.15 -35.86
CA GLU A 218 -26.86 -4.58 -35.69
C GLU A 218 -25.64 -5.44 -36.02
N LYS A 219 -25.39 -6.45 -35.18
CA LYS A 219 -24.34 -7.46 -35.36
C LYS A 219 -22.92 -6.89 -35.53
N LYS A 220 -22.66 -5.65 -35.09
CA LYS A 220 -21.31 -5.08 -35.00
C LYS A 220 -20.87 -4.96 -33.55
N TYR A 221 -19.65 -5.39 -33.26
CA TYR A 221 -19.15 -5.46 -31.88
C TYR A 221 -17.70 -5.00 -31.77
N LEU A 222 -17.39 -4.32 -30.68
CA LEU A 222 -16.02 -4.16 -30.20
C LEU A 222 -15.61 -5.47 -29.52
N LEU A 223 -14.48 -6.06 -29.91
CA LEU A 223 -13.98 -7.27 -29.29
C LEU A 223 -13.00 -6.91 -28.18
N ILE A 224 -13.37 -7.18 -26.94
CA ILE A 224 -12.60 -6.89 -25.74
C ILE A 224 -11.95 -8.16 -25.23
N TRP A 225 -10.73 -8.05 -24.70
CA TRP A 225 -10.11 -9.10 -23.91
C TRP A 225 -9.95 -8.68 -22.45
N THR A 226 -10.16 -9.63 -21.52
CA THR A 226 -9.89 -9.40 -20.09
C THR A 226 -9.58 -10.69 -19.35
N THR A 227 -8.74 -10.59 -18.33
CA THR A 227 -8.48 -11.66 -17.35
C THR A 227 -9.28 -11.51 -16.05
N THR A 228 -10.00 -10.40 -15.91
CA THR A 228 -10.77 -10.05 -14.70
C THR A 228 -12.24 -9.82 -15.04
N PRO A 229 -13.03 -10.85 -15.36
CA PRO A 229 -14.43 -10.68 -15.78
C PRO A 229 -15.28 -9.90 -14.76
N TRP A 230 -14.95 -10.01 -13.47
CA TRP A 230 -15.59 -9.26 -12.39
C TRP A 230 -15.49 -7.73 -12.48
N THR A 231 -14.60 -7.21 -13.33
CA THR A 231 -14.47 -5.77 -13.60
C THR A 231 -15.38 -5.27 -14.72
N ILE A 232 -15.91 -6.16 -15.57
CA ILE A 232 -16.83 -5.81 -16.66
C ILE A 232 -18.06 -5.04 -16.14
N PRO A 233 -18.73 -5.45 -15.04
CA PRO A 233 -19.84 -4.68 -14.48
C PRO A 233 -19.54 -3.19 -14.22
N ALA A 234 -18.28 -2.83 -13.97
CA ALA A 234 -17.84 -1.47 -13.69
C ALA A 234 -17.25 -0.76 -14.92
N ASN A 235 -17.39 -1.34 -16.12
CA ASN A 235 -16.90 -0.74 -17.35
C ASN A 235 -17.64 0.58 -17.65
N THR A 236 -16.90 1.58 -18.12
CA THR A 236 -17.45 2.91 -18.46
C THR A 236 -17.03 3.41 -19.84
N PHE A 237 -15.93 2.92 -20.40
CA PHE A 237 -15.46 3.21 -21.76
C PHE A 237 -14.60 2.07 -22.32
N VAL A 238 -14.19 2.17 -23.57
CA VAL A 238 -13.19 1.28 -24.20
C VAL A 238 -12.02 2.12 -24.71
N MET A 239 -10.79 1.73 -24.43
CA MET A 239 -9.58 2.42 -24.88
C MET A 239 -9.03 1.79 -26.15
N VAL A 240 -8.56 2.64 -27.05
CA VAL A 240 -7.81 2.27 -28.25
C VAL A 240 -6.57 3.14 -28.39
N ASN A 241 -5.54 2.62 -29.07
CA ASN A 241 -4.35 3.39 -29.37
C ASN A 241 -4.54 4.13 -30.71
N PRO A 242 -4.39 5.46 -30.77
CA PRO A 242 -4.65 6.22 -31.99
C PRO A 242 -3.73 5.84 -33.16
N ASP A 243 -2.51 5.35 -32.88
CA ASP A 243 -1.50 5.11 -33.90
C ASP A 243 -1.62 3.71 -34.53
N LEU A 244 -2.32 2.79 -33.86
CA LEU A 244 -2.52 1.41 -34.32
C LEU A 244 -3.55 1.35 -35.44
N GLU A 245 -3.43 0.30 -36.25
CA GLU A 245 -4.42 -0.06 -37.27
C GLU A 245 -5.38 -1.12 -36.71
N TYR A 246 -6.67 -0.92 -36.95
CA TYR A 246 -7.76 -1.79 -36.55
C TYR A 246 -8.46 -2.36 -37.78
N VAL A 247 -9.09 -3.53 -37.61
CA VAL A 247 -9.77 -4.26 -38.68
C VAL A 247 -11.18 -4.66 -38.24
N TRP A 248 -12.13 -4.46 -39.15
CA TRP A 248 -13.43 -5.10 -39.07
C TRP A 248 -13.35 -6.48 -39.71
N VAL A 249 -13.80 -7.50 -38.99
CA VAL A 249 -13.75 -8.89 -39.44
C VAL A 249 -15.13 -9.50 -39.37
N ASP A 250 -15.60 -10.00 -40.51
CA ASP A 250 -16.86 -10.72 -40.64
C ASP A 250 -16.68 -12.20 -40.32
N ILE A 251 -17.47 -12.69 -39.37
CA ILE A 251 -17.55 -14.08 -38.96
C ILE A 251 -19.02 -14.47 -38.92
N GLY A 252 -19.47 -15.21 -39.93
CA GLY A 252 -20.85 -15.70 -39.98
C GLY A 252 -21.90 -14.59 -39.99
N GLY A 253 -21.59 -13.41 -40.53
CA GLY A 253 -22.49 -12.26 -40.59
C GLY A 253 -22.49 -11.38 -39.33
N GLU A 254 -21.60 -11.63 -38.37
CA GLU A 254 -21.24 -10.67 -37.31
C GLU A 254 -19.93 -9.97 -37.66
N GLN A 255 -19.83 -8.67 -37.41
CA GLN A 255 -18.58 -7.92 -37.58
C GLN A 255 -17.94 -7.62 -36.23
N LEU A 256 -16.67 -7.99 -36.09
CA LEU A 256 -15.86 -7.75 -34.89
C LEU A 256 -14.73 -6.78 -35.19
N LEU A 257 -14.53 -5.81 -34.31
CA LEU A 257 -13.41 -4.89 -34.37
C LEU A 257 -12.30 -5.34 -33.41
N LEU A 258 -11.08 -5.45 -33.95
CA LEU A 258 -9.85 -5.73 -33.22
C LEU A 258 -8.64 -5.09 -33.90
N ALA A 259 -7.51 -4.97 -33.20
CA ALA A 259 -6.26 -4.51 -33.80
C ALA A 259 -5.81 -5.47 -34.89
N ALA A 260 -5.38 -4.94 -36.04
CA ALA A 260 -4.95 -5.72 -37.20
C ALA A 260 -3.84 -6.72 -36.85
N SER A 261 -2.87 -6.28 -36.03
CA SER A 261 -1.75 -7.10 -35.59
C SER A 261 -2.12 -8.23 -34.62
N ARG A 262 -3.33 -8.21 -34.04
CA ARG A 262 -3.85 -9.26 -33.13
C ARG A 262 -4.76 -10.25 -33.84
N LEU A 263 -5.13 -9.99 -35.10
CA LEU A 263 -6.14 -10.75 -35.82
C LEU A 263 -5.86 -12.27 -35.84
N GLU A 264 -4.71 -12.67 -36.37
CA GLU A 264 -4.38 -14.08 -36.55
C GLU A 264 -4.36 -14.85 -35.22
N GLU A 265 -3.81 -14.23 -34.17
CA GLU A 265 -3.69 -14.84 -32.85
C GLU A 265 -5.05 -15.00 -32.17
N VAL A 266 -5.89 -13.96 -32.19
CA VAL A 266 -7.24 -14.00 -31.62
C VAL A 266 -8.11 -15.05 -32.34
N MET A 267 -8.03 -15.13 -33.67
CA MET A 267 -8.79 -16.13 -34.44
C MET A 267 -8.30 -17.55 -34.15
N ARG A 268 -6.97 -17.75 -34.02
CA ARG A 268 -6.38 -19.03 -33.65
C ARG A 268 -6.81 -19.48 -32.26
N GLU A 269 -6.77 -18.60 -31.27
CA GLU A 269 -7.21 -18.89 -29.90
C GLU A 269 -8.71 -19.23 -29.86
N ALA A 270 -9.53 -18.48 -30.60
CA ALA A 270 -10.96 -18.73 -30.71
C ALA A 270 -11.32 -19.96 -31.56
N GLY A 271 -10.35 -20.56 -32.26
CA GLY A 271 -10.58 -21.68 -33.17
C GLY A 271 -11.34 -21.32 -34.45
N VAL A 272 -11.33 -20.05 -34.86
CA VAL A 272 -12.01 -19.56 -36.06
C VAL A 272 -11.12 -19.73 -37.28
N GLN A 273 -11.55 -20.58 -38.22
CA GLN A 273 -10.80 -20.85 -39.46
C GLN A 273 -11.24 -19.99 -40.64
N ASN A 274 -12.52 -19.60 -40.69
CA ASN A 274 -13.11 -18.87 -41.80
C ASN A 274 -13.60 -17.51 -41.31
N TYR A 275 -12.96 -16.46 -41.81
CA TYR A 275 -13.34 -15.07 -41.56
C TYR A 275 -12.97 -14.22 -42.77
N ARG A 276 -13.61 -13.06 -42.90
CA ARG A 276 -13.33 -12.10 -43.98
C ARG A 276 -13.03 -10.73 -43.40
N VAL A 277 -11.90 -10.14 -43.77
CA VAL A 277 -11.61 -8.74 -43.44
C VAL A 277 -12.54 -7.85 -44.26
N ALA A 278 -13.37 -7.06 -43.58
CA ALA A 278 -14.37 -6.17 -44.18
C ALA A 278 -13.83 -4.75 -44.40
N GLY A 279 -12.82 -4.33 -43.64
CA GLY A 279 -12.15 -3.04 -43.79
C GLY A 279 -11.11 -2.79 -42.71
N THR A 280 -10.25 -1.81 -42.95
CA THR A 280 -9.23 -1.31 -42.01
C THR A 280 -9.51 0.16 -41.67
N LEU A 281 -9.08 0.59 -40.48
CA LEU A 281 -9.16 1.97 -40.04
C LEU A 281 -8.08 2.27 -39.00
N LYS A 282 -7.74 3.55 -38.84
CA LYS A 282 -6.85 4.01 -37.79
C LYS A 282 -7.57 4.10 -36.44
N GLY A 283 -6.82 3.91 -35.36
CA GLY A 283 -7.37 4.00 -34.00
C GLY A 283 -7.96 5.37 -33.68
N GLU A 284 -7.41 6.45 -34.26
CA GLU A 284 -7.95 7.81 -34.11
C GLU A 284 -9.38 7.95 -34.65
N GLU A 285 -9.75 7.18 -35.67
CA GLU A 285 -11.08 7.21 -36.29
C GLU A 285 -12.15 6.53 -35.42
N LEU A 286 -11.73 5.79 -34.38
CA LEU A 286 -12.63 5.10 -33.47
C LEU A 286 -13.11 5.98 -32.31
N GLU A 287 -12.47 7.13 -32.07
CA GLU A 287 -12.84 8.00 -30.95
C GLU A 287 -14.31 8.43 -31.04
N GLY A 288 -15.03 8.33 -29.93
CA GLY A 288 -16.44 8.72 -29.84
C GLY A 288 -17.44 7.65 -30.31
N LEU A 289 -16.97 6.52 -30.85
CA LEU A 289 -17.83 5.39 -31.21
C LEU A 289 -18.56 4.87 -29.97
N LYS A 290 -19.89 4.82 -30.01
CA LYS A 290 -20.72 4.43 -28.86
C LYS A 290 -21.07 2.95 -28.87
N TYR A 291 -21.13 2.34 -27.70
CA TYR A 291 -21.50 0.94 -27.52
C TYR A 291 -22.55 0.78 -26.41
N VAL A 292 -23.21 -0.38 -26.40
CA VAL A 292 -24.11 -0.81 -25.33
C VAL A 292 -23.34 -1.70 -24.37
N HIS A 293 -23.41 -1.41 -23.07
CA HIS A 293 -22.77 -2.23 -22.06
C HIS A 293 -23.34 -3.67 -22.08
N PRO A 294 -22.50 -4.72 -22.14
CA PRO A 294 -22.98 -6.11 -22.33
C PRO A 294 -23.85 -6.64 -21.19
N LEU A 295 -23.73 -6.05 -20.00
CA LEU A 295 -24.46 -6.40 -18.78
C LEU A 295 -25.43 -5.31 -18.28
N SER A 296 -25.91 -4.44 -19.18
CA SER A 296 -26.78 -3.30 -18.82
C SER A 296 -28.10 -3.68 -18.12
N GLU A 297 -28.61 -4.89 -18.37
CA GLU A 297 -29.85 -5.39 -17.77
C GLU A 297 -29.62 -5.96 -16.36
N GLU A 298 -28.46 -6.60 -16.17
CA GLU A 298 -28.07 -7.34 -14.97
C GLU A 298 -27.45 -6.44 -13.89
N VAL A 299 -26.75 -5.38 -14.30
CA VAL A 299 -25.99 -4.49 -13.41
C VAL A 299 -26.77 -3.19 -13.21
N LEU A 300 -27.18 -2.90 -11.97
CA LEU A 300 -27.96 -1.70 -11.65
C LEU A 300 -27.19 -0.41 -11.95
N ALA A 301 -25.88 -0.38 -11.68
CA ALA A 301 -25.03 0.76 -11.98
C ALA A 301 -24.98 1.11 -13.48
N GLN A 302 -25.30 0.15 -14.35
CA GLN A 302 -25.28 0.31 -15.81
C GLN A 302 -26.67 0.60 -16.39
N LYS A 303 -27.70 0.73 -15.55
CA LYS A 303 -29.03 1.19 -15.96
C LYS A 303 -29.03 2.71 -16.06
N GLY A 304 -29.39 3.23 -17.23
CA GLY A 304 -29.41 4.67 -17.52
C GLY A 304 -28.05 5.22 -17.99
N GLU A 305 -27.85 6.54 -17.88
CA GLU A 305 -26.64 7.23 -18.35
C GLU A 305 -25.59 7.37 -17.23
N ARG A 306 -25.08 6.23 -16.73
CA ARG A 306 -24.06 6.18 -15.65
C ARG A 306 -22.65 5.84 -16.14
N GLY A 307 -22.45 5.73 -17.44
CA GLY A 307 -21.15 5.61 -18.10
C GLY A 307 -21.14 6.41 -19.39
N ILE A 308 -19.95 6.70 -19.93
CA ILE A 308 -19.86 7.39 -21.23
C ILE A 308 -20.04 6.42 -22.41
N HIS A 309 -19.76 5.13 -22.17
CA HIS A 309 -19.91 4.00 -23.11
C HIS A 309 -19.49 4.34 -24.53
N THR A 310 -18.30 4.91 -24.61
CA THR A 310 -17.69 5.37 -25.83
C THR A 310 -16.25 4.87 -25.93
N VAL A 311 -15.73 4.82 -27.14
CA VAL A 311 -14.33 4.56 -27.40
C VAL A 311 -13.52 5.83 -27.18
N VAL A 312 -12.43 5.73 -26.43
CA VAL A 312 -11.53 6.84 -26.08
C VAL A 312 -10.09 6.51 -26.47
N LEU A 313 -9.27 7.53 -26.65
CA LEU A 313 -7.88 7.37 -27.07
C LEU A 313 -6.94 7.24 -25.87
N SER A 314 -6.03 6.26 -25.92
CA SER A 314 -4.93 6.06 -24.97
C SER A 314 -3.73 5.47 -25.70
N ARG A 315 -2.70 6.30 -25.92
CA ARG A 315 -1.46 5.88 -26.60
C ARG A 315 -0.54 5.11 -25.65
N GLU A 316 -0.55 5.52 -24.38
CA GLU A 316 0.37 5.04 -23.36
C GLU A 316 -0.05 3.73 -22.66
N PHE A 317 -1.35 3.39 -22.67
CA PHE A 317 -1.87 2.22 -21.94
C PHE A 317 -2.50 1.15 -22.83
N VAL A 318 -2.61 1.38 -24.14
CA VAL A 318 -3.07 0.36 -25.09
C VAL A 318 -1.91 -0.06 -25.97
N SER A 319 -1.50 -1.32 -25.83
CA SER A 319 -0.52 -1.96 -26.71
C SER A 319 -1.19 -3.02 -27.60
N ALA A 320 -0.49 -3.41 -28.66
CA ALA A 320 -0.88 -4.51 -29.53
C ALA A 320 -0.11 -5.81 -29.23
N SER A 321 0.46 -5.93 -28.02
CA SER A 321 1.24 -7.11 -27.62
C SER A 321 0.37 -8.26 -27.11
N GLU A 322 -0.79 -7.95 -26.51
CA GLU A 322 -1.69 -8.91 -25.87
C GLU A 322 -3.16 -8.54 -26.12
N GLY A 323 -4.06 -9.49 -25.91
CA GLY A 323 -5.51 -9.30 -26.07
C GLY A 323 -5.92 -8.92 -27.50
N THR A 324 -6.84 -7.96 -27.63
CA THR A 324 -7.43 -7.55 -28.92
C THR A 324 -6.95 -6.18 -29.41
N GLY A 325 -6.17 -5.45 -28.62
CA GLY A 325 -5.88 -4.03 -28.86
C GLY A 325 -7.05 -3.08 -28.54
N LEU A 326 -8.14 -3.58 -27.96
CA LEU A 326 -9.21 -2.79 -27.34
C LEU A 326 -9.30 -3.16 -25.86
N VAL A 327 -9.11 -2.18 -24.98
CA VAL A 327 -9.04 -2.39 -23.53
C VAL A 327 -10.29 -1.81 -22.89
N HIS A 328 -11.06 -2.62 -22.16
CA HIS A 328 -12.21 -2.10 -21.42
C HIS A 328 -11.73 -1.28 -20.22
N GLY A 329 -12.30 -0.10 -20.01
CA GLY A 329 -11.93 0.81 -18.94
C GLY A 329 -12.91 0.78 -17.77
N ALA A 330 -12.42 0.41 -16.58
CA ALA A 330 -13.16 0.44 -15.33
C ALA A 330 -12.40 1.30 -14.29
N PRO A 331 -12.59 2.63 -14.27
CA PRO A 331 -11.84 3.57 -13.40
C PRO A 331 -11.85 3.26 -11.91
N GLY A 332 -12.86 2.50 -11.43
CA GLY A 332 -12.92 2.04 -10.05
C GLY A 332 -11.95 0.90 -9.71
N HIS A 333 -11.33 0.27 -10.72
CA HIS A 333 -10.61 -0.99 -10.59
C HIS A 333 -9.30 -1.07 -11.40
N GLY A 334 -8.88 0.02 -12.05
CA GLY A 334 -7.60 0.12 -12.75
C GLY A 334 -7.01 1.53 -12.61
N GLU A 335 -5.71 1.65 -12.34
CA GLU A 335 -5.07 2.96 -12.19
C GLU A 335 -4.97 3.67 -13.55
N GLU A 336 -4.58 2.94 -14.58
CA GLU A 336 -4.54 3.38 -15.97
C GLU A 336 -5.94 3.84 -16.44
N ASP A 337 -6.95 3.03 -16.10
CA ASP A 337 -8.36 3.35 -16.37
C ASP A 337 -8.80 4.63 -15.67
N TYR A 338 -8.37 4.83 -14.42
CA TYR A 338 -8.68 6.05 -13.68
C TYR A 338 -8.01 7.28 -14.31
N VAL A 339 -6.74 7.15 -14.73
CA VAL A 339 -5.99 8.24 -15.37
C VAL A 339 -6.65 8.65 -16.70
N VAL A 340 -6.97 7.69 -17.57
CA VAL A 340 -7.64 7.97 -18.86
C VAL A 340 -9.07 8.44 -18.62
N GLY A 341 -9.83 7.73 -17.80
CA GLY A 341 -11.22 8.06 -17.49
C GLY A 341 -11.38 9.46 -16.92
N SER A 342 -10.47 9.91 -16.05
CA SER A 342 -10.48 11.28 -15.51
C SER A 342 -10.33 12.35 -16.59
N ARG A 343 -9.60 12.10 -17.69
CA ARG A 343 -9.43 13.06 -18.80
C ARG A 343 -10.73 13.24 -19.59
N TYR A 344 -11.51 12.17 -19.73
CA TYR A 344 -12.78 12.16 -20.47
C TYR A 344 -14.00 12.38 -19.57
N GLY A 345 -13.82 12.61 -18.27
CA GLY A 345 -14.90 12.78 -17.32
C GLY A 345 -15.72 11.49 -17.08
N ALA A 346 -15.10 10.33 -17.25
CA ALA A 346 -15.75 9.05 -17.00
C ALA A 346 -16.03 8.88 -15.49
N PRO A 347 -17.21 8.34 -15.12
CA PRO A 347 -17.56 8.09 -13.73
C PRO A 347 -16.72 6.97 -13.13
N VAL A 348 -16.44 7.06 -11.82
CA VAL A 348 -15.67 6.06 -11.08
C VAL A 348 -16.63 5.10 -10.39
N LEU A 349 -17.01 4.03 -11.09
CA LEU A 349 -17.89 2.99 -10.55
C LEU A 349 -17.07 1.99 -9.71
N VAL A 350 -17.32 1.96 -8.40
CA VAL A 350 -16.68 1.02 -7.47
C VAL A 350 -17.70 -0.01 -7.04
N LEU A 351 -17.76 -1.13 -7.76
CA LEU A 351 -18.80 -2.15 -7.55
C LEU A 351 -18.36 -3.26 -6.59
N VAL A 352 -17.25 -3.06 -5.88
CA VAL A 352 -16.72 -4.00 -4.88
C VAL A 352 -16.60 -3.30 -3.53
N ASP A 353 -17.18 -3.91 -2.50
CA ASP A 353 -17.16 -3.41 -1.13
C ASP A 353 -15.80 -3.64 -0.43
N GLU A 354 -15.71 -3.24 0.83
CA GLU A 354 -14.49 -3.37 1.63
C GLU A 354 -14.06 -4.83 1.89
N LYS A 355 -14.99 -5.79 1.79
CA LYS A 355 -14.76 -7.22 1.98
C LYS A 355 -14.45 -7.94 0.67
N GLY A 356 -14.40 -7.22 -0.44
CA GLY A 356 -14.19 -7.80 -1.76
C GLY A 356 -15.43 -8.46 -2.36
N ALA A 357 -16.62 -8.20 -1.82
CA ALA A 357 -17.89 -8.66 -2.39
C ALA A 357 -18.48 -7.61 -3.32
N MET A 358 -19.21 -8.05 -4.34
CA MET A 358 -19.91 -7.16 -5.25
C MET A 358 -21.01 -6.39 -4.49
N THR A 359 -21.08 -5.08 -4.68
CA THR A 359 -22.06 -4.20 -4.04
C THR A 359 -23.48 -4.42 -4.58
N GLU A 360 -24.49 -3.86 -3.91
CA GLU A 360 -25.88 -3.84 -4.40
C GLU A 360 -26.00 -3.24 -5.81
N GLU A 361 -25.16 -2.24 -6.14
CA GLU A 361 -25.15 -1.62 -7.45
C GLU A 361 -24.68 -2.58 -8.58
N ALA A 362 -24.05 -3.71 -8.23
CA ALA A 362 -23.73 -4.77 -9.17
C ALA A 362 -24.95 -5.61 -9.59
N GLY A 363 -26.13 -5.38 -9.01
CA GLY A 363 -27.38 -6.04 -9.36
C GLY A 363 -27.36 -7.54 -9.06
N VAL A 364 -27.55 -8.39 -10.07
CA VAL A 364 -27.65 -9.85 -9.88
C VAL A 364 -26.39 -10.50 -9.29
N TYR A 365 -25.27 -9.76 -9.27
CA TYR A 365 -24.00 -10.20 -8.72
C TYR A 365 -23.79 -9.79 -7.25
N ALA A 366 -24.69 -9.00 -6.66
CA ALA A 366 -24.56 -8.46 -5.31
C ALA A 366 -24.30 -9.56 -4.25
N GLY A 367 -23.41 -9.25 -3.30
CA GLY A 367 -23.02 -10.13 -2.19
C GLY A 367 -22.03 -11.25 -2.54
N ILE A 368 -21.72 -11.48 -3.82
CA ILE A 368 -20.78 -12.51 -4.26
C ILE A 368 -19.34 -11.96 -4.19
N PRO A 369 -18.34 -12.71 -3.69
CA PRO A 369 -16.94 -12.30 -3.79
C PRO A 369 -16.53 -12.01 -5.25
N ALA A 370 -15.80 -10.92 -5.49
CA ALA A 370 -15.50 -10.42 -6.84
C ALA A 370 -14.91 -11.50 -7.76
N ARG A 371 -13.89 -12.24 -7.30
CA ARG A 371 -13.28 -13.32 -8.10
C ARG A 371 -14.28 -14.43 -8.44
N GLU A 372 -15.15 -14.81 -7.51
CA GLU A 372 -16.19 -15.83 -7.72
C GLU A 372 -17.31 -15.33 -8.67
N ALA A 373 -17.61 -14.02 -8.64
CA ALA A 373 -18.56 -13.40 -9.56
C ALA A 373 -18.13 -13.55 -11.04
N SER A 374 -16.82 -13.69 -11.31
CA SER A 374 -16.29 -13.89 -12.66
C SER A 374 -16.95 -15.08 -13.38
N ALA A 375 -17.13 -16.21 -12.68
CA ALA A 375 -17.75 -17.39 -13.28
C ALA A 375 -19.22 -17.13 -13.69
N ARG A 376 -19.98 -16.43 -12.84
CA ARG A 376 -21.37 -16.05 -13.15
C ARG A 376 -21.45 -15.05 -14.29
N ILE A 377 -20.54 -14.09 -14.34
CA ILE A 377 -20.47 -13.10 -15.43
C ILE A 377 -20.20 -13.79 -16.76
N VAL A 378 -19.25 -14.71 -16.81
CA VAL A 378 -18.95 -15.50 -18.02
C VAL A 378 -20.17 -16.31 -18.46
N GLU A 379 -20.90 -16.92 -17.53
CA GLU A 379 -22.13 -17.65 -17.84
C GLU A 379 -23.22 -16.73 -18.42
N THR A 380 -23.43 -15.54 -17.83
CA THR A 380 -24.36 -14.53 -18.37
C THR A 380 -23.98 -14.11 -19.79
N LEU A 381 -22.71 -13.76 -20.02
CA LEU A 381 -22.22 -13.37 -21.35
C LEU A 381 -22.41 -14.48 -22.38
N ARG A 382 -22.20 -15.75 -21.98
CA ARG A 382 -22.45 -16.91 -22.84
C ARG A 382 -23.92 -17.04 -23.20
N LYS A 383 -24.83 -16.92 -22.23
CA LYS A 383 -26.29 -16.99 -22.46
C LYS A 383 -26.78 -15.88 -23.40
N LYS A 384 -26.18 -14.69 -23.34
CA LYS A 384 -26.49 -13.56 -24.24
C LYS A 384 -25.81 -13.67 -25.61
N GLY A 385 -24.97 -14.70 -25.85
CA GLY A 385 -24.19 -14.82 -27.08
C GLY A 385 -23.11 -13.74 -27.23
N LEU A 386 -22.75 -13.05 -26.15
CA LEU A 386 -21.74 -11.97 -26.14
C LEU A 386 -20.35 -12.47 -25.75
N LEU A 387 -20.20 -13.72 -25.31
CA LEU A 387 -18.90 -14.35 -25.09
C LEU A 387 -18.38 -14.93 -26.41
N PHE A 388 -17.32 -14.34 -26.97
CA PHE A 388 -16.70 -14.81 -28.21
C PHE A 388 -15.83 -16.05 -27.97
N HIS A 389 -14.99 -16.01 -26.94
CA HIS A 389 -14.14 -17.13 -26.55
C HIS A 389 -13.86 -17.07 -25.04
N ALA A 390 -13.63 -18.24 -24.44
CA ALA A 390 -13.22 -18.36 -23.04
C ALA A 390 -12.17 -19.45 -22.90
N GLY A 391 -11.03 -19.07 -22.34
CA GLY A 391 -9.95 -19.96 -21.92
C GLY A 391 -9.48 -19.60 -20.51
N SER A 392 -8.29 -20.09 -20.16
CA SER A 392 -7.58 -19.72 -18.92
C SER A 392 -6.14 -19.33 -19.25
N ILE A 393 -5.57 -18.49 -18.39
CA ILE A 393 -4.17 -18.07 -18.48
C ILE A 393 -3.51 -18.24 -17.12
N ARG A 394 -2.25 -18.69 -17.12
CA ARG A 394 -1.41 -18.72 -15.93
C ARG A 394 -0.46 -17.54 -15.94
N HIS A 395 -0.51 -16.75 -14.89
CA HIS A 395 0.30 -15.55 -14.75
C HIS A 395 0.60 -15.25 -13.29
N ARG A 396 1.57 -14.36 -13.07
CA ARG A 396 1.93 -13.90 -11.73
C ARG A 396 0.93 -12.84 -11.26
N TYR A 397 0.20 -13.16 -10.19
CA TYR A 397 -0.80 -12.25 -9.61
C TYR A 397 -0.37 -11.77 -8.23
N PRO A 398 -0.56 -10.47 -7.90
CA PRO A 398 -0.16 -9.92 -6.61
C PRO A 398 -1.02 -10.44 -5.46
N VAL A 399 -0.37 -10.87 -4.38
CA VAL A 399 -1.03 -11.31 -3.15
C VAL A 399 -0.62 -10.43 -1.98
N CYS A 400 -1.48 -10.33 -0.97
CA CYS A 400 -1.14 -9.64 0.26
C CYS A 400 0.08 -10.33 0.90
N TRP A 401 1.19 -9.60 1.07
CA TRP A 401 2.42 -10.14 1.64
C TRP A 401 2.25 -10.75 3.04
N ARG A 402 1.23 -10.32 3.78
CA ARG A 402 0.94 -10.78 5.15
C ARG A 402 0.04 -12.02 5.17
N CYS A 403 -1.10 -11.99 4.47
CA CYS A 403 -2.13 -13.03 4.56
C CYS A 403 -2.29 -13.90 3.32
N LYS A 404 -1.53 -13.61 2.26
CA LYS A 404 -1.48 -14.33 0.98
C LYS A 404 -2.78 -14.33 0.17
N THR A 405 -3.79 -13.56 0.61
CA THR A 405 -5.03 -13.36 -0.16
C THR A 405 -4.72 -12.57 -1.44
N PRO A 406 -5.25 -12.98 -2.61
CA PRO A 406 -5.13 -12.21 -3.84
C PRO A 406 -5.67 -10.79 -3.66
N LEU A 407 -4.90 -9.80 -4.12
CA LEU A 407 -5.30 -8.39 -4.01
C LEU A 407 -6.32 -8.03 -5.08
N LEU A 408 -7.15 -7.03 -4.77
CA LEU A 408 -8.05 -6.40 -5.74
C LEU A 408 -7.56 -4.98 -5.98
N LEU A 409 -7.75 -4.45 -7.19
CA LEU A 409 -7.66 -3.01 -7.41
C LEU A 409 -9.03 -2.40 -7.13
N ARG A 410 -9.03 -1.38 -6.26
CA ARG A 410 -10.26 -0.70 -5.84
C ARG A 410 -9.98 0.77 -5.63
N ALA A 411 -10.83 1.61 -6.20
CA ALA A 411 -10.83 3.04 -5.93
C ALA A 411 -11.42 3.30 -4.55
N THR A 412 -10.68 4.03 -3.73
CA THR A 412 -11.07 4.40 -2.37
C THR A 412 -10.60 5.81 -2.08
N ARG A 413 -11.33 6.51 -1.22
CA ARG A 413 -10.90 7.84 -0.76
C ARG A 413 -9.83 7.66 0.28
N GLN A 414 -8.67 8.26 0.05
CA GLN A 414 -7.51 8.13 0.92
C GLN A 414 -6.86 9.49 1.17
N TRP A 415 -6.16 9.58 2.29
CA TRP A 415 -5.23 10.65 2.57
C TRP A 415 -3.88 10.33 1.94
N PHE A 416 -3.35 11.25 1.16
CA PHE A 416 -2.05 11.09 0.53
C PHE A 416 -1.24 12.38 0.59
N ILE A 417 0.07 12.21 0.55
CA ILE A 417 1.03 13.30 0.39
C ILE A 417 1.46 13.33 -1.06
N ARG A 418 1.33 14.49 -1.71
CA ARG A 418 1.71 14.74 -3.11
C ARG A 418 3.23 14.81 -3.29
N VAL A 419 3.94 13.73 -2.93
CA VAL A 419 5.41 13.62 -3.01
C VAL A 419 5.94 13.73 -4.44
N THR A 420 5.09 13.48 -5.44
CA THR A 420 5.41 13.74 -6.86
C THR A 420 5.82 15.18 -7.13
N ARG A 421 5.28 16.15 -6.36
CA ARG A 421 5.68 17.57 -6.43
C ARG A 421 7.10 17.82 -5.91
N LEU A 422 7.67 16.88 -5.16
CA LEU A 422 9.02 16.95 -4.58
C LEU A 422 10.02 16.08 -5.35
N LYS A 423 9.61 15.40 -6.42
CA LYS A 423 10.44 14.42 -7.16
C LYS A 423 11.82 14.96 -7.52
N GLU A 424 11.88 16.15 -8.10
CA GLU A 424 13.14 16.78 -8.51
C GLU A 424 14.06 17.10 -7.32
N GLU A 425 13.49 17.50 -6.18
CA GLU A 425 14.26 17.74 -4.96
C GLU A 425 14.78 16.43 -4.38
N MET A 426 13.96 15.38 -4.35
CA MET A 426 14.35 14.05 -3.87
C MET A 426 15.46 13.44 -4.73
N LEU A 427 15.41 13.61 -6.06
CA LEU A 427 16.47 13.16 -6.96
C LEU A 427 17.80 13.89 -6.68
N ARG A 428 17.77 15.22 -6.51
CA ARG A 428 18.96 16.00 -6.16
C ARG A 428 19.56 15.59 -4.81
N GLU A 429 18.72 15.41 -3.79
CA GLU A 429 19.19 14.97 -2.47
C GLU A 429 19.74 13.54 -2.50
N ALA A 430 19.13 12.64 -3.29
CA ALA A 430 19.62 11.27 -3.46
C ALA A 430 21.03 11.21 -4.07
N GLU A 431 21.38 12.14 -4.96
CA GLU A 431 22.72 12.24 -5.57
C GLU A 431 23.80 12.66 -4.55
N ARG A 432 23.42 13.36 -3.48
CA ARG A 432 24.33 13.78 -2.40
C ARG A 432 24.64 12.65 -1.42
N VAL A 433 23.84 11.58 -1.43
CA VAL A 433 24.00 10.44 -0.52
C VAL A 433 25.11 9.52 -1.02
N LYS A 434 26.04 9.16 -0.12
CA LYS A 434 27.06 8.16 -0.40
C LYS A 434 26.51 6.75 -0.18
N TRP A 435 26.27 6.02 -1.27
CA TRP A 435 25.79 4.64 -1.24
C TRP A 435 26.94 3.63 -1.26
N ILE A 436 26.81 2.58 -0.44
CA ILE A 436 27.74 1.45 -0.42
C ILE A 436 26.91 0.17 -0.54
N PRO A 437 27.00 -0.57 -1.66
CA PRO A 437 27.78 -0.27 -2.87
C PRO A 437 27.15 0.86 -3.72
N PRO A 438 27.93 1.57 -4.57
CA PRO A 438 27.43 2.72 -5.35
C PRO A 438 26.24 2.39 -6.27
N TRP A 439 26.21 1.19 -6.85
CA TRP A 439 25.13 0.77 -7.76
C TRP A 439 23.76 0.74 -7.07
N ALA A 440 23.69 0.53 -5.74
CA ALA A 440 22.43 0.52 -5.02
C ALA A 440 21.74 1.89 -5.07
N GLY A 441 22.50 2.98 -5.02
CA GLY A 441 21.99 4.33 -5.16
C GLY A 441 21.50 4.64 -6.57
N TYR A 442 22.37 4.50 -7.57
CA TYR A 442 22.05 4.90 -8.94
C TYR A 442 21.09 3.93 -9.66
N ALA A 443 21.27 2.62 -9.51
CA ALA A 443 20.50 1.65 -10.30
C ALA A 443 19.20 1.18 -9.63
N ARG A 444 19.07 1.31 -8.31
CA ARG A 444 17.83 0.94 -7.60
C ARG A 444 17.08 2.14 -7.07
N PHE A 445 17.72 2.94 -6.22
CA PHE A 445 17.02 4.03 -5.53
C PHE A 445 16.61 5.16 -6.50
N LYS A 446 17.50 5.58 -7.40
CA LYS A 446 17.19 6.60 -8.41
C LYS A 446 16.08 6.15 -9.37
N ASN A 447 16.18 4.94 -9.94
CA ASN A 447 15.15 4.39 -10.83
C ASN A 447 13.77 4.30 -10.12
N TRP A 448 13.75 3.97 -8.83
CA TRP A 448 12.52 4.00 -8.04
C TRP A 448 11.96 5.42 -7.86
N LEU A 449 12.82 6.41 -7.58
CA LEU A 449 12.41 7.83 -7.51
C LEU A 449 11.93 8.37 -8.86
N GLU A 450 12.46 7.88 -9.98
CA GLU A 450 11.99 8.23 -11.33
C GLU A 450 10.55 7.76 -11.57
N GLY A 451 10.13 6.64 -10.95
CA GLY A 451 8.77 6.13 -10.96
C GLY A 451 7.89 6.60 -9.78
N LEU A 452 8.31 7.65 -9.05
CA LEU A 452 7.64 8.07 -7.81
C LEU A 452 6.15 8.42 -8.04
N ARG A 453 5.30 7.90 -7.15
CA ARG A 453 3.86 8.16 -7.07
C ARG A 453 3.51 8.85 -5.77
N ASP A 454 2.33 9.47 -5.71
CA ASP A 454 1.85 10.10 -4.46
C ASP A 454 1.71 9.05 -3.36
N TRP A 455 2.16 9.40 -2.16
CA TRP A 455 2.23 8.45 -1.06
C TRP A 455 0.94 8.45 -0.26
N ILE A 456 0.26 7.30 -0.26
CA ILE A 456 -0.95 7.06 0.53
C ILE A 456 -0.55 6.79 1.98
N ILE A 457 -0.89 7.73 2.86
CA ILE A 457 -0.49 7.69 4.27
C ILE A 457 -1.59 7.18 5.20
N SER A 458 -2.84 7.03 4.75
CA SER A 458 -3.93 6.49 5.57
C SER A 458 -4.05 4.96 5.47
N ARG A 459 -4.46 4.33 6.57
CA ARG A 459 -4.82 2.91 6.67
C ARG A 459 -6.08 2.74 7.52
N GLN A 460 -6.98 1.87 7.06
CA GLN A 460 -8.27 1.57 7.74
C GLN A 460 -8.10 0.49 8.82
N ARG A 461 -7.19 0.72 9.77
CA ARG A 461 -6.79 -0.22 10.84
C ARG A 461 -6.88 0.42 12.23
N TYR A 462 -6.54 -0.34 13.28
CA TYR A 462 -6.76 0.06 14.67
C TYR A 462 -5.45 0.44 15.39
N TRP A 463 -4.40 -0.37 15.24
CA TRP A 463 -3.10 -0.25 15.90
C TRP A 463 -2.07 0.46 15.02
N GLY A 464 -1.95 1.77 15.23
CA GLY A 464 -0.94 2.62 14.63
C GLY A 464 -1.11 4.07 15.07
N ILE A 465 -0.21 4.94 14.64
CA ILE A 465 -0.29 6.37 14.91
C ILE A 465 -1.60 6.91 14.32
N PRO A 466 -2.51 7.48 15.13
CA PRO A 466 -3.76 8.00 14.57
C PRO A 466 -3.50 9.20 13.66
N ALA A 467 -4.16 9.25 12.50
CA ALA A 467 -4.05 10.41 11.61
C ALA A 467 -4.60 11.66 12.32
N PRO A 468 -3.83 12.76 12.41
CA PRO A 468 -4.17 13.91 13.25
C PRO A 468 -5.10 14.90 12.53
N ILE A 469 -6.14 14.38 11.87
CA ILE A 469 -7.00 15.15 10.99
C ILE A 469 -8.42 15.13 11.53
N TRP A 470 -8.93 16.29 11.89
CA TRP A 470 -10.31 16.50 12.30
C TRP A 470 -11.12 17.06 11.13
N VAL A 471 -12.32 16.55 10.91
CA VAL A 471 -13.22 16.99 9.83
C VAL A 471 -14.54 17.43 10.43
N CYS A 472 -15.01 18.60 10.03
CA CYS A 472 -16.31 19.14 10.45
C CYS A 472 -17.44 18.42 9.72
N GLY A 473 -18.36 17.82 10.47
CA GLY A 473 -19.53 17.13 9.90
C GLY A 473 -20.50 18.08 9.17
N SER A 474 -20.52 19.37 9.51
CA SER A 474 -21.47 20.33 8.94
C SER A 474 -20.98 21.01 7.65
N CYS A 475 -19.68 21.29 7.52
CA CYS A 475 -19.15 22.05 6.38
C CYS A 475 -17.96 21.39 5.67
N GLY A 476 -17.52 20.20 6.12
CA GLY A 476 -16.40 19.48 5.52
C GLY A 476 -15.02 20.13 5.73
N HIS A 477 -14.93 21.24 6.48
CA HIS A 477 -13.65 21.85 6.80
C HIS A 477 -12.78 20.87 7.59
N ARG A 478 -11.54 20.67 7.13
CA ARG A 478 -10.52 19.86 7.82
C ARG A 478 -9.58 20.74 8.64
N LEU A 479 -9.11 20.21 9.75
CA LEU A 479 -8.10 20.79 10.61
C LEU A 479 -7.06 19.71 10.94
N VAL A 480 -5.78 20.00 10.70
CA VAL A 480 -4.67 19.10 11.03
C VAL A 480 -3.99 19.61 12.30
N VAL A 481 -3.78 18.72 13.27
CA VAL A 481 -3.17 19.01 14.57
C VAL A 481 -1.74 18.48 14.59
N SER A 482 -0.82 19.19 15.25
CA SER A 482 0.60 18.87 15.31
C SER A 482 1.08 18.33 16.65
N SER A 483 0.32 18.56 17.73
CA SER A 483 0.71 18.20 19.09
C SER A 483 -0.50 18.08 20.02
N VAL A 484 -0.31 17.44 21.16
CA VAL A 484 -1.29 17.41 22.26
C VAL A 484 -1.52 18.81 22.79
N LYS A 485 -0.48 19.64 22.86
CA LYS A 485 -0.61 21.04 23.29
C LYS A 485 -1.54 21.83 22.37
N GLU A 486 -1.37 21.72 21.04
CA GLU A 486 -2.30 22.35 20.08
C GLU A 486 -3.73 21.79 20.24
N LEU A 487 -3.87 20.50 20.56
CA LEU A 487 -5.16 19.87 20.80
C LEU A 487 -5.86 20.42 22.07
N GLU A 488 -5.11 20.65 23.15
CA GLU A 488 -5.61 21.29 24.39
C GLU A 488 -6.05 22.74 24.12
N GLU A 489 -5.25 23.50 23.37
CA GLU A 489 -5.56 24.87 22.97
C GLU A 489 -6.85 24.93 22.12
N LEU A 490 -7.02 24.01 21.17
CA LEU A 490 -8.19 23.95 20.30
C LEU A 490 -9.46 23.43 20.99
N SER A 491 -9.30 22.52 21.95
CA SER A 491 -10.43 21.99 22.72
C SER A 491 -10.86 22.91 23.86
N GLY A 492 -9.97 23.81 24.32
CA GLY A 492 -10.20 24.69 25.46
C GLY A 492 -10.16 23.97 26.81
N ALA A 493 -9.66 22.74 26.85
CA ALA A 493 -9.56 21.92 28.05
C ALA A 493 -8.24 21.15 28.07
N LYS A 494 -7.76 20.85 29.28
CA LYS A 494 -6.63 19.94 29.46
C LYS A 494 -7.05 18.54 29.02
N ILE A 495 -6.21 17.88 28.24
CA ILE A 495 -6.51 16.58 27.65
C ILE A 495 -5.75 15.51 28.43
N GLU A 496 -6.46 14.83 29.33
CA GLU A 496 -5.94 13.68 30.06
C GLU A 496 -6.41 12.40 29.39
N LEU A 497 -5.59 11.90 28.47
CA LEU A 497 -5.81 10.59 27.84
C LEU A 497 -4.90 9.56 28.49
N GLN A 498 -5.43 8.34 28.62
CA GLN A 498 -4.61 7.17 28.92
C GLN A 498 -3.55 6.99 27.83
N ASP A 499 -3.90 7.26 26.57
CA ASP A 499 -2.99 7.13 25.44
C ASP A 499 -3.42 7.99 24.22
N LEU A 500 -2.48 8.29 23.32
CA LEU A 500 -2.77 8.97 22.04
C LEU A 500 -3.29 8.04 20.95
N HIS A 501 -3.24 6.72 21.15
CA HIS A 501 -3.80 5.76 20.22
C HIS A 501 -5.34 5.78 20.18
N ARG A 502 -5.89 5.09 19.18
CA ARG A 502 -7.31 4.72 19.18
C ARG A 502 -7.60 3.76 20.35
N PRO A 503 -8.79 3.80 20.97
CA PRO A 503 -9.89 4.73 20.68
C PRO A 503 -9.83 6.03 21.51
N TRP A 504 -8.84 6.23 22.38
CA TRP A 504 -8.82 7.37 23.33
C TRP A 504 -8.82 8.72 22.62
N VAL A 505 -7.97 8.91 21.60
CA VAL A 505 -7.93 10.15 20.82
C VAL A 505 -9.21 10.39 20.01
N ASP A 506 -9.94 9.32 19.64
CA ASP A 506 -11.17 9.42 18.85
C ASP A 506 -12.30 10.10 19.63
N ARG A 507 -12.21 10.13 20.97
CA ARG A 507 -13.20 10.74 21.87
C ARG A 507 -13.14 12.27 21.86
N ILE A 508 -12.09 12.86 21.26
CA ILE A 508 -11.85 14.30 21.29
C ILE A 508 -12.61 14.97 20.15
N VAL A 509 -13.58 15.80 20.54
CA VAL A 509 -14.37 16.61 19.61
C VAL A 509 -13.87 18.06 19.66
N LEU A 510 -13.56 18.61 18.49
CA LEU A 510 -13.14 20.01 18.36
C LEU A 510 -14.29 20.87 17.82
N LYS A 511 -14.20 22.18 18.06
CA LYS A 511 -15.13 23.15 17.48
C LYS A 511 -14.57 23.68 16.16
N CYS A 512 -15.38 23.66 15.10
CA CYS A 512 -14.97 24.11 13.78
C CYS A 512 -14.72 25.63 13.78
N PRO A 513 -13.52 26.09 13.38
CA PRO A 513 -13.23 27.53 13.34
C PRO A 513 -14.01 28.25 12.22
N LYS A 514 -14.52 27.53 11.21
CA LYS A 514 -15.27 28.12 10.09
C LYS A 514 -16.77 28.29 10.35
N CYS A 515 -17.42 27.29 10.94
CA CYS A 515 -18.89 27.29 11.10
C CYS A 515 -19.37 27.05 12.55
N GLY A 516 -18.46 26.82 13.50
CA GLY A 516 -18.79 26.52 14.88
C GLY A 516 -19.34 25.12 15.15
N GLY A 517 -19.56 24.29 14.11
CA GLY A 517 -20.01 22.90 14.22
C GLY A 517 -18.97 21.97 14.84
N GLN A 518 -19.36 20.72 15.14
CA GLN A 518 -18.45 19.74 15.72
C GLN A 518 -17.52 19.13 14.66
N MET A 519 -16.27 18.89 15.05
CA MET A 519 -15.28 18.18 14.25
C MET A 519 -14.87 16.88 14.97
N GLN A 520 -14.82 15.80 14.21
CA GLN A 520 -14.35 14.50 14.68
C GLN A 520 -13.08 14.12 13.93
N ARG A 521 -12.19 13.37 14.60
CA ARG A 521 -11.00 12.81 13.96
C ARG A 521 -11.43 11.80 12.88
N VAL A 522 -10.73 11.78 11.76
CA VAL A 522 -10.88 10.69 10.77
C VAL A 522 -10.54 9.34 11.44
N PRO A 523 -11.19 8.22 11.08
CA PRO A 523 -10.95 6.95 11.76
C PRO A 523 -9.58 6.34 11.42
N ASP A 524 -8.94 6.78 10.33
CA ASP A 524 -7.70 6.21 9.81
C ASP A 524 -6.52 6.33 10.78
N VAL A 525 -5.64 5.33 10.75
CA VAL A 525 -4.28 5.41 11.29
C VAL A 525 -3.29 5.68 10.15
N LEU A 526 -2.10 6.14 10.49
CA LEU A 526 -1.03 6.39 9.53
C LEU A 526 -0.37 5.07 9.09
N ASP A 527 0.20 5.11 7.89
CA ASP A 527 1.03 4.05 7.37
C ASP A 527 2.27 3.85 8.24
N VAL A 528 2.58 2.60 8.57
CA VAL A 528 3.73 2.23 9.42
C VAL A 528 5.08 2.58 8.77
N TRP A 529 5.13 2.72 7.45
CA TRP A 529 6.31 3.24 6.77
C TRP A 529 6.52 4.75 7.01
N LEU A 530 5.46 5.47 7.38
CA LEU A 530 5.57 6.84 7.89
C LEU A 530 6.19 6.81 9.28
N ASP A 531 5.72 5.93 10.17
CA ASP A 531 6.27 5.75 11.51
C ASP A 531 7.78 5.53 11.45
N SER A 532 8.25 4.57 10.65
CA SER A 532 9.69 4.31 10.50
C SER A 532 10.43 5.38 9.67
N GLY A 533 9.77 5.97 8.67
CA GLY A 533 10.34 6.98 7.77
C GLY A 533 10.67 8.32 8.45
N ILE A 534 10.01 8.64 9.56
CA ILE A 534 10.27 9.87 10.35
C ILE A 534 11.29 9.67 11.47
N SER A 535 11.82 8.46 11.66
CA SER A 535 12.73 8.11 12.77
C SER A 535 13.95 9.02 12.87
N PHE A 536 14.40 9.61 11.77
CA PHE A 536 15.57 10.49 11.77
C PHE A 536 15.40 11.78 12.59
N PHE A 537 14.16 12.22 12.86
CA PHE A 537 13.87 13.34 13.75
C PHE A 537 12.97 12.94 14.92
N ALA A 538 12.00 12.05 14.73
CA ALA A 538 11.05 11.66 15.77
C ALA A 538 11.71 10.85 16.91
N SER A 539 12.85 10.18 16.66
CA SER A 539 13.60 9.49 17.72
C SER A 539 14.28 10.44 18.71
N LEU A 540 14.45 11.72 18.34
CA LEU A 540 15.23 12.69 19.10
C LEU A 540 14.41 13.43 20.17
N GLY A 541 13.09 13.24 20.21
CA GLY A 541 12.15 13.99 21.06
C GLY A 541 11.60 15.19 20.31
#